data_AF-A0A258CJN8-F1
#
_entry.id   AF-A0A258CJN8-F1
#
_cell.length_a   1.000
_cell.length_b   1.000
_cell.length_c   1.000
_cell.angle_alpha   90.00
_cell.angle_beta   90.00
_cell.angle_gamma   90.00
#
_symmetry.space_group_name_H-M   'P 1'
#
loop_
_entity.id
_entity.type
_entity.pdbx_description
1 polymer ?
#
loop_
_entity_poly.entity_id
_entity_poly.type
_entity_poly.pdbx_seq_one_letter_code
_entity_poly.pdbx_strand_id
1 'polypeptide(L)'
;MSALENHTAPETPDELVYGLNDRPRPWVAFLAALQHLLAIIVPIVTPGLLICQAIGVSPRDTNIIVSMSLVISGIATFVQCKRFGPFGAGLLIVQGTSFNFVGPLIAGGVLMVGQGTPVEAVMAAIFGVVIAGSFIEMGVSRVLPF
;
A
#
# COMPACT_ATOMS: atom_id res chain seq x y z
N MET A 1 52.69 -26.69 -1.85
CA MET A 1 51.73 -27.75 -2.25
C MET A 1 50.77 -27.97 -1.09
N SER A 2 49.51 -28.27 -1.42
CA SER A 2 48.34 -28.50 -0.52
C SER A 2 47.59 -27.21 -0.15
N ALA A 3 46.78 -26.68 -1.08
CA ALA A 3 45.30 -26.85 -1.11
C ALA A 3 44.65 -25.90 -0.08
N LEU A 4 44.27 -24.66 -0.40
CA LEU A 4 43.03 -24.27 -1.10
C LEU A 4 41.86 -25.23 -0.81
N GLU A 5 41.44 -25.31 0.45
CA GLU A 5 40.06 -25.69 0.78
C GLU A 5 39.15 -24.52 0.41
N ASN A 6 38.66 -24.59 -0.81
CA ASN A 6 37.54 -23.82 -1.31
C ASN A 6 36.31 -24.26 -0.50
N HIS A 7 35.90 -23.47 0.48
CA HIS A 7 34.59 -23.61 1.09
C HIS A 7 33.52 -23.18 0.07
N THR A 8 33.19 -24.06 -0.86
CA THR A 8 31.90 -24.01 -1.57
C THR A 8 30.83 -24.28 -0.53
N ALA A 9 30.30 -23.21 0.06
CA ALA A 9 29.01 -23.28 0.73
C ALA A 9 28.00 -23.90 -0.24
N PRO A 10 27.15 -24.84 0.20
CA PRO A 10 26.11 -25.38 -0.67
C PRO A 10 25.19 -24.24 -1.09
N GLU A 11 25.10 -23.97 -2.39
CA GLU A 11 24.06 -23.08 -2.92
C GLU A 11 22.70 -23.70 -2.55
N THR A 12 21.96 -23.03 -1.66
CA THR A 12 20.56 -23.34 -1.43
C THR A 12 19.84 -23.21 -2.77
N PRO A 13 19.15 -24.25 -3.27
CA PRO A 13 18.39 -24.12 -4.50
C PRO A 13 17.37 -23.01 -4.31
N ASP A 14 17.34 -22.04 -5.23
CA ASP A 14 16.37 -20.96 -5.26
C ASP A 14 14.96 -21.53 -5.02
N GLU A 15 14.37 -21.22 -3.87
CA GLU A 15 13.06 -21.74 -3.41
C GLU A 15 11.88 -21.15 -4.22
N LEU A 16 12.17 -20.27 -5.18
CA LEU A 16 11.19 -19.55 -5.98
C LEU A 16 10.90 -20.27 -7.31
N VAL A 17 9.61 -20.50 -7.58
CA VAL A 17 9.14 -21.00 -8.89
C VAL A 17 9.45 -20.01 -10.03
N TYR A 18 9.50 -18.71 -9.72
CA TYR A 18 9.95 -17.64 -10.61
C TYR A 18 10.75 -16.61 -9.81
N GLY A 19 11.94 -16.26 -10.31
CA GLY A 19 12.75 -15.17 -9.77
C GLY A 19 12.13 -13.80 -10.05
N LEU A 20 12.61 -12.76 -9.35
CA LEU A 20 12.07 -11.39 -9.43
C LEU A 20 12.02 -10.81 -10.85
N ASN A 21 13.03 -11.12 -11.67
CA ASN A 21 13.17 -10.58 -13.02
C ASN A 21 12.66 -11.55 -14.11
N ASP A 22 12.11 -12.71 -13.71
CA ASP A 22 11.65 -13.71 -14.64
C ASP A 22 10.41 -13.23 -15.39
N ARG A 23 10.30 -13.67 -16.64
CA ARG A 23 9.17 -13.36 -17.51
C ARG A 23 8.38 -14.64 -17.78
N PRO A 24 7.44 -15.01 -16.90
CA PRO A 24 6.58 -16.17 -17.11
C PRO A 24 5.80 -16.04 -18.42
N ARG A 25 5.30 -17.18 -18.93
CA ARG A 25 4.44 -17.21 -20.12
C ARG A 25 3.27 -16.24 -19.93
N PRO A 26 2.88 -15.45 -20.94
CA PRO A 26 1.90 -14.36 -20.78
C PRO A 26 0.59 -14.76 -20.08
N TRP A 27 0.11 -15.99 -20.32
CA TRP A 27 -1.11 -16.49 -19.68
C TRP A 27 -0.93 -16.75 -18.18
N VAL A 28 0.23 -17.28 -17.76
CA VAL A 28 0.56 -17.51 -16.34
C VAL A 28 0.68 -16.17 -15.64
N ALA A 29 1.40 -15.22 -16.26
CA ALA A 29 1.55 -13.86 -15.75
C ALA A 29 0.18 -13.18 -15.57
N PHE A 30 -0.70 -13.31 -16.55
CA PHE A 30 -2.05 -12.77 -16.50
C PHE A 30 -2.89 -13.36 -15.36
N LEU A 31 -2.91 -14.69 -15.20
CA LEU A 31 -3.66 -15.32 -14.12
C LEU A 31 -3.08 -14.98 -12.74
N ALA A 32 -1.76 -14.95 -12.61
CA ALA A 32 -1.10 -14.54 -11.36
C ALA A 32 -1.45 -13.08 -11.01
N ALA A 33 -1.43 -12.18 -11.99
CA ALA A 33 -1.83 -10.78 -11.81
C ALA A 33 -3.32 -10.65 -11.46
N LEU A 34 -4.19 -11.43 -12.10
CA LEU A 34 -5.61 -11.46 -11.78
C LEU A 34 -5.86 -11.99 -10.36
N GLN A 35 -5.21 -13.08 -9.96
CA GLN A 35 -5.30 -13.60 -8.59
C GLN A 35 -4.83 -12.57 -7.56
N HIS A 36 -3.71 -11.90 -7.84
CA HIS A 36 -3.22 -10.81 -6.97
C HIS A 36 -4.25 -9.69 -6.87
N LEU A 37 -4.81 -9.24 -8.00
CA LEU A 37 -5.85 -8.21 -8.02
C LEU A 37 -7.05 -8.63 -7.14
N LEU A 38 -7.56 -9.85 -7.32
CA LEU A 38 -8.68 -10.36 -6.52
C LEU A 38 -8.36 -10.43 -5.02
N ALA A 39 -7.11 -10.78 -4.67
CA ALA A 39 -6.67 -10.86 -3.28
C ALA A 39 -6.57 -9.48 -2.60
N ILE A 40 -6.20 -8.43 -3.34
CA ILE A 40 -5.91 -7.11 -2.77
C ILE A 40 -7.11 -6.15 -2.82
N ILE A 41 -8.13 -6.40 -3.65
CA ILE A 41 -9.29 -5.52 -3.79
C ILE A 41 -9.97 -5.23 -2.44
N VAL A 42 -10.30 -6.28 -1.68
CA VAL A 42 -11.00 -6.14 -0.39
C VAL A 42 -10.18 -5.31 0.60
N PRO A 43 -8.92 -5.65 0.93
CA PRO A 43 -8.14 -4.86 1.88
C PRO A 43 -7.84 -3.43 1.43
N ILE A 44 -7.84 -3.12 0.13
CA ILE A 44 -7.67 -1.74 -0.36
C ILE A 44 -8.95 -0.91 -0.17
N VAL A 45 -10.11 -1.49 -0.46
CA VAL A 45 -11.41 -0.79 -0.44
C VAL A 45 -11.96 -0.64 0.97
N THR A 46 -11.85 -1.68 1.80
CA THR A 46 -12.52 -1.76 3.10
C THR A 46 -12.15 -0.60 4.06
N PRO A 47 -10.88 -0.21 4.24
CA PRO A 47 -10.53 0.91 5.12
C PRO A 47 -11.22 2.23 4.76
N GLY A 48 -11.21 2.59 3.47
CA GLY A 48 -11.85 3.82 2.98
C GLY A 48 -13.36 3.77 3.19
N LEU A 49 -13.98 2.62 2.92
CA LEU A 49 -15.40 2.40 3.14
C LEU A 49 -15.79 2.54 4.61
N LEU A 50 -15.03 1.92 5.52
CA LEU A 50 -15.27 1.97 6.96
C LEU A 50 -15.20 3.41 7.49
N ILE A 51 -14.17 4.16 7.08
CA ILE A 51 -14.01 5.57 7.49
C ILE A 51 -15.17 6.42 6.97
N CYS A 52 -15.50 6.31 5.68
CA CYS A 52 -16.56 7.11 5.06
C CYS A 52 -17.94 6.83 5.70
N GLN A 53 -18.25 5.55 5.94
CA GLN A 53 -19.52 5.16 6.57
C GLN A 53 -19.61 5.64 8.01
N ALA A 54 -18.52 5.54 8.78
CA ALA A 54 -18.53 5.92 10.19
C ALA A 54 -18.77 7.42 10.42
N ILE A 55 -18.29 8.27 9.51
CA ILE A 55 -18.44 9.74 9.61
C ILE A 55 -19.59 10.30 8.77
N GLY A 56 -20.36 9.44 8.09
CA GLY A 56 -21.55 9.84 7.35
C GLY A 56 -21.31 10.50 5.99
N VAL A 57 -20.22 10.14 5.29
CA VAL A 57 -19.97 10.59 3.91
C VAL A 57 -21.08 10.07 2.99
N SER A 58 -21.50 10.89 2.02
CA SER A 58 -22.54 10.50 1.07
C SER A 58 -22.15 9.21 0.30
N PRO A 59 -23.11 8.37 -0.12
CA PRO A 59 -22.80 7.17 -0.92
C PRO A 59 -22.10 7.51 -2.24
N ARG A 60 -22.43 8.66 -2.84
CA ARG A 60 -21.80 9.14 -4.07
C ARG A 60 -20.32 9.43 -3.85
N ASP A 61 -19.99 10.19 -2.82
CA ASP A 61 -18.60 10.58 -2.55
C ASP A 61 -17.79 9.40 -2.01
N THR A 62 -18.41 8.51 -1.25
CA THR A 62 -17.80 7.24 -0.82
C THR A 62 -17.35 6.40 -2.01
N ASN A 63 -18.20 6.26 -3.04
CA ASN A 63 -17.84 5.54 -4.26
C ASN A 63 -16.70 6.22 -5.02
N ILE A 64 -16.67 7.56 -5.04
CA ILE A 64 -15.58 8.32 -5.63
C ILE A 64 -14.27 8.05 -4.88
N ILE A 65 -14.28 8.11 -3.55
CA ILE A 65 -13.10 7.85 -2.69
C ILE A 65 -12.58 6.43 -2.88
N VAL A 66 -13.47 5.43 -2.92
CA VAL A 66 -13.11 4.03 -3.18
C VAL A 66 -12.51 3.84 -4.58
N SER A 67 -13.07 4.51 -5.59
CA SER A 67 -12.52 4.45 -6.95
C SER A 67 -11.14 5.10 -7.02
N MET A 68 -10.97 6.25 -6.35
CA MET A 68 -9.68 6.92 -6.25
C MET A 68 -8.64 6.07 -5.50
N SER A 69 -9.02 5.37 -4.42
CA SER A 69 -8.08 4.52 -3.67
C SER A 69 -7.55 3.37 -4.52
N LEU A 70 -8.39 2.73 -5.33
CA LEU A 70 -7.97 1.68 -6.27
C LEU A 70 -7.01 2.22 -7.34
N VAL A 71 -7.31 3.39 -7.91
CA VAL A 71 -6.46 4.02 -8.93
C VAL A 71 -5.09 4.40 -8.34
N ILE A 72 -5.08 5.07 -7.19
CA ILE A 72 -3.84 5.49 -6.53
C ILE A 72 -3.03 4.28 -6.05
N SER A 73 -3.68 3.23 -5.53
CA SER A 73 -3.02 1.97 -5.18
C SER A 73 -2.31 1.34 -6.38
N GLY A 74 -2.94 1.32 -7.56
CA GLY A 74 -2.32 0.84 -8.79
C GLY A 74 -1.10 1.67 -9.21
N ILE A 75 -1.21 3.00 -9.17
CA ILE A 75 -0.11 3.91 -9.49
C ILE A 75 1.05 3.73 -8.50
N ALA A 76 0.76 3.70 -7.20
CA ALA A 76 1.76 3.56 -6.15
C ALA A 76 2.45 2.18 -6.22
N THR A 77 1.69 1.12 -6.46
CA THR A 77 2.25 -0.23 -6.69
C THR A 77 3.17 -0.23 -7.90
N PHE A 78 2.77 0.41 -9.00
CA PHE A 78 3.62 0.52 -10.19
C PHE A 78 4.93 1.27 -9.91
N VAL A 79 4.87 2.38 -9.17
CA VAL A 79 6.07 3.13 -8.74
C VAL A 79 6.95 2.29 -7.81
N GLN A 80 6.38 1.46 -6.94
CA GLN A 80 7.16 0.62 -6.03
C GLN A 80 7.85 -0.55 -6.76
N CYS A 81 7.14 -1.15 -7.72
CA CYS A 81 7.65 -2.21 -8.59
C CYS A 81 8.69 -1.71 -9.58
N LYS A 82 8.52 -0.50 -10.12
CA LYS A 82 9.44 0.08 -11.10
C LYS A 82 10.27 1.16 -10.43
N ARG A 83 11.55 0.88 -10.20
CA ARG A 83 12.46 1.88 -9.63
C ARG A 83 12.62 3.06 -10.58
N PHE A 84 12.16 4.24 -10.15
CA PHE A 84 12.30 5.52 -10.85
C PHE A 84 13.33 6.38 -10.10
N GLY A 85 14.61 6.19 -10.43
CA GLY A 85 15.71 6.90 -9.75
C GLY A 85 15.75 6.56 -8.24
N PRO A 86 15.59 7.54 -7.33
CA PRO A 86 15.56 7.31 -5.89
C PRO A 86 14.21 6.77 -5.38
N PHE A 87 13.17 6.72 -6.22
CA PHE A 87 11.83 6.27 -5.84
C PHE A 87 11.58 4.82 -6.26
N GLY A 88 10.87 4.07 -5.41
CA GLY A 88 10.53 2.67 -5.63
C GLY A 88 11.65 1.70 -5.23
N ALA A 89 11.24 0.50 -4.79
CA ALA A 89 12.16 -0.55 -4.33
C ALA A 89 12.66 -1.43 -5.48
N GLY A 90 11.95 -1.46 -6.62
CA GLY A 90 12.21 -2.44 -7.68
C GLY A 90 11.71 -3.84 -7.33
N LEU A 91 10.78 -3.95 -6.36
CA LEU A 91 10.23 -5.19 -5.85
C LEU A 91 8.71 -5.18 -5.99
N LEU A 92 8.10 -6.37 -6.11
CA LEU A 92 6.64 -6.52 -6.13
C LEU A 92 6.05 -6.20 -4.74
N ILE A 93 5.86 -4.91 -4.47
CA ILE A 93 5.30 -4.41 -3.22
C ILE A 93 3.99 -3.72 -3.55
N VAL A 94 2.90 -4.44 -3.31
CA VAL A 94 1.55 -3.90 -3.47
C VAL A 94 1.30 -2.81 -2.45
N GLN A 95 0.91 -1.63 -2.94
CA GLN A 95 0.56 -0.50 -2.11
C GLN A 95 -0.94 -0.52 -1.83
N GLY A 96 -1.32 -0.38 -0.57
CA GLY A 96 -2.71 -0.37 -0.13
C GLY A 96 -2.88 0.48 1.12
N THR A 97 -4.12 0.56 1.60
CA THR A 97 -4.44 1.31 2.81
C THR A 97 -4.12 0.47 4.05
N SER A 98 -3.38 1.03 5.01
CA SER A 98 -3.07 0.34 6.26
C SER A 98 -4.26 0.38 7.23
N PHE A 99 -4.67 -0.79 7.71
CA PHE A 99 -5.75 -0.93 8.70
C PHE A 99 -5.40 -0.27 10.05
N ASN A 100 -4.12 -0.04 10.35
CA ASN A 100 -3.69 0.59 11.59
C ASN A 100 -4.23 2.02 11.74
N PHE A 101 -4.52 2.70 10.64
CA PHE A 101 -5.04 4.07 10.65
C PHE A 101 -6.57 4.14 10.71
N VAL A 102 -7.29 3.03 10.49
CA VAL A 102 -8.76 3.03 10.43
C VAL A 102 -9.37 3.47 11.76
N GLY A 103 -8.95 2.85 12.87
CA GLY A 103 -9.46 3.16 14.21
C GLY A 103 -9.25 4.62 14.61
N PRO A 104 -8.01 5.14 14.57
CA PRO A 104 -7.73 6.54 14.89
C PRO A 104 -8.47 7.55 14.00
N LEU A 105 -8.56 7.31 12.69
CA LEU A 105 -9.25 8.21 11.76
C LEU A 105 -10.76 8.23 11.98
N ILE A 106 -11.37 7.07 12.26
CA ILE A 106 -12.80 7.01 12.63
C ILE A 106 -13.03 7.74 13.95
N ALA A 107 -12.22 7.48 14.97
CA ALA A 107 -12.37 8.12 16.28
C ALA A 107 -12.27 9.65 16.19
N GLY A 108 -11.26 10.16 15.48
CA GLY A 108 -11.10 11.60 15.25
C GLY A 108 -12.22 12.19 14.41
N GLY A 109 -12.63 11.51 13.33
CA GLY A 109 -13.68 11.99 12.45
C GLY A 109 -15.05 12.06 13.12
N VAL A 110 -15.45 11.01 13.85
CA VAL A 110 -16.72 10.97 14.60
C VAL A 110 -16.74 12.05 15.68
N LEU A 111 -15.62 12.29 16.35
CA LEU A 111 -15.52 13.37 17.34
C LEU A 111 -15.79 14.74 16.70
N MET A 112 -15.19 15.03 15.55
CA MET A 112 -15.39 16.30 14.84
C MET A 112 -16.83 16.48 14.35
N VAL A 113 -17.45 15.41 13.81
CA VAL A 113 -18.87 15.42 13.42
C VAL A 113 -19.75 15.67 14.65
N GLY A 114 -19.47 15.02 15.79
CA GLY A 114 -20.19 15.23 17.04
C GLY A 114 -20.08 16.64 17.60
N GLN A 115 -19.03 17.38 17.24
CA GLN A 115 -18.85 18.80 17.56
C GLN A 115 -19.57 19.75 16.58
N GLY A 116 -20.29 19.21 15.59
CA GLY A 116 -21.00 19.99 14.58
C GLY A 116 -20.15 20.38 13.37
N THR A 117 -18.96 19.78 13.20
CA THR A 117 -18.14 20.02 12.01
C THR A 117 -18.80 19.37 10.79
N PRO A 118 -18.96 20.08 9.67
CA PRO A 118 -19.49 19.49 8.44
C PRO A 118 -18.57 18.37 7.92
N VAL A 119 -19.16 17.32 7.36
CA VAL A 119 -18.45 16.11 6.92
C VAL A 119 -17.35 16.43 5.91
N GLU A 120 -17.57 17.41 5.04
CA GLU A 120 -16.61 17.88 4.05
C GLU A 120 -15.34 18.45 4.72
N ALA A 121 -15.50 19.19 5.81
CA ALA A 121 -14.37 19.71 6.58
C ALA A 121 -13.66 18.61 7.37
N VAL A 122 -14.38 17.61 7.86
CA VAL A 122 -13.78 16.41 8.47
C VAL A 122 -12.94 15.63 7.46
N MET A 123 -13.46 15.42 6.25
CA MET A 123 -12.72 14.78 5.16
C MET A 123 -11.48 15.57 4.76
N ALA A 124 -11.59 16.90 4.68
CA ALA A 124 -10.44 17.78 4.42
C ALA A 124 -9.37 17.64 5.53
N ALA A 125 -9.78 17.55 6.80
CA ALA A 125 -8.87 17.34 7.92
C ALA A 125 -8.20 15.95 7.87
N ILE A 126 -8.95 14.89 7.55
CA ILE A 126 -8.41 13.53 7.37
C ILE A 126 -7.37 13.50 6.24
N PHE A 127 -7.66 14.07 5.08
CA PHE A 127 -6.69 14.12 3.99
C PHE A 127 -5.48 14.98 4.36
N GLY A 128 -5.69 16.12 5.02
CA GLY A 128 -4.62 17.00 5.48
C GLY A 128 -3.67 16.32 6.47
N VAL A 129 -4.21 15.63 7.47
CA VAL A 129 -3.39 14.93 8.49
C VAL A 129 -2.64 13.75 7.89
N VAL A 130 -3.24 13.01 6.95
CA VAL A 130 -2.58 11.89 6.27
C VAL A 130 -1.44 12.39 5.37
N ILE A 131 -1.66 13.48 4.62
CA ILE A 131 -0.61 14.12 3.81
C ILE A 131 0.52 14.61 4.71
N ALA A 132 0.22 15.34 5.78
CA ALA A 132 1.24 15.81 6.72
C ALA A 132 2.02 14.66 7.37
N GLY A 133 1.30 13.61 7.81
CA GLY A 133 1.90 12.41 8.38
C GLY A 133 2.83 11.68 7.41
N SER A 134 2.54 11.68 6.11
CA SER A 134 3.41 11.04 5.11
C SER A 134 4.82 11.62 5.09
N PHE A 135 5.00 12.93 5.33
CA PHE A 135 6.33 13.55 5.41
C PHE A 135 7.08 13.14 6.67
N ILE A 136 6.37 12.92 7.77
CA ILE A 136 6.96 12.41 9.02
C ILE A 136 7.49 11.00 8.77
N GLU A 137 6.67 10.11 8.21
CA GLU A 137 7.07 8.74 7.86
C GLU A 137 8.27 8.72 6.90
N MET A 138 8.25 9.56 5.86
CA MET A 138 9.37 9.70 4.93
C MET A 138 10.66 10.18 5.63
N GLY A 139 10.57 11.11 6.57
CA GLY A 139 11.71 11.57 7.35
C GLY A 139 12.25 10.51 8.31
N VAL A 140 11.37 9.85 9.06
CA VAL A 140 11.71 8.78 10.01
C VAL A 140 12.37 7.61 9.28
N SER A 141 11.94 7.31 8.05
CA SER A 141 12.54 6.29 7.17
C SER A 141 14.02 6.54 6.80
N ARG A 142 14.61 7.68 7.20
CA ARG A 142 16.04 7.98 6.96
C ARG A 142 16.89 7.92 8.21
N VAL A 143 16.26 7.91 9.39
CA VAL A 143 16.95 8.00 10.68
C VAL A 143 16.95 6.67 11.40
N LEU A 144 15.90 5.87 11.24
CA LEU A 144 15.83 4.56 11.88
C LEU A 144 16.79 3.58 11.20
N PRO A 145 17.69 2.93 11.97
CA PRO A 145 18.48 1.82 11.46
C PRO A 145 17.56 0.60 11.35
N PHE A 146 17.36 0.10 10.13
CA PHE A 146 16.72 -1.19 9.87
C PHE A 146 17.79 -2.23 9.58
#